data_AF-A0A7V4JHG1-F1
#
_entry.id   AF-A0A7V4JHG1-F1
#
_cell.length_a   1.000
_cell.length_b   1.000
_cell.length_c   1.000
_cell.angle_alpha   90.00
_cell.angle_beta   90.00
_cell.angle_gamma   90.00
#
_symmetry.space_group_name_H-M   'P 1'
#
loop_
_entity.id
_entity.type
_entity.pdbx_description
1 polymer ?
#
loop_
_entity_poly.entity_id
_entity_poly.type
_entity_poly.pdbx_seq_one_letter_code
_entity_poly.pdbx_strand_id
1 'polypeptide(L)'
;MTFTIWYIIIGLLLIGMALSGGLLKRLPLTTSMLYLGLGVVLGPLGLGLIRFDPMDWAAVLERVSEVAVIISLFAAGLKLSTALTERRWWLPARLALVSMAITVGL
;
A
#
# COMPACT_ATOMS: atom_id res chain seq x y z
N MET A 1 0.05 -26.15 11.52
CA MET A 1 -0.87 -25.22 12.22
C MET A 1 -0.68 -23.78 11.77
N THR A 2 0.55 -23.28 11.66
CA THR A 2 0.84 -21.89 11.24
C THR A 2 0.30 -21.52 9.86
N PHE A 3 0.46 -22.39 8.86
CA PHE A 3 -0.06 -22.15 7.50
C PHE A 3 -1.59 -21.98 7.46
N THR A 4 -2.33 -22.79 8.21
CA THR A 4 -3.79 -22.73 8.29
C THR A 4 -4.26 -21.39 8.85
N ILE A 5 -3.60 -20.89 9.90
CA ILE A 5 -3.90 -19.59 10.50
C ILE A 5 -3.69 -18.47 9.48
N TRP A 6 -2.59 -18.51 8.72
CA TRP A 6 -2.32 -17.53 7.67
C TRP A 6 -3.36 -17.55 6.54
N TYR A 7 -3.78 -18.74 6.09
CA TYR A 7 -4.85 -18.84 5.09
C TYR A 7 -6.18 -18.29 5.60
N ILE A 8 -6.52 -18.53 6.87
CA ILE A 8 -7.73 -17.96 7.49
C ILE A 8 -7.63 -16.44 7.56
N ILE A 9 -6.49 -15.88 7.99
CA ILE A 9 -6.28 -14.43 8.09
C ILE A 9 -6.38 -13.78 6.71
N ILE A 10 -5.67 -14.31 5.71
CA ILE A 10 -5.68 -13.79 4.34
C ILE A 10 -7.08 -13.93 3.73
N GLY A 11 -7.72 -15.08 3.90
CA GLY A 11 -9.08 -15.33 3.42
C GLY A 11 -10.09 -14.37 4.03
N LEU A 12 -10.05 -14.17 5.34
CA LEU A 12 -10.93 -13.23 6.04
C LEU A 12 -10.69 -11.79 5.57
N LEU A 13 -9.43 -11.39 5.36
CA LEU A 13 -9.07 -10.08 4.83
C LEU A 13 -9.63 -9.88 3.42
N LEU A 14 -9.41 -10.84 2.51
CA LEU A 14 -9.88 -10.75 1.12
C LEU A 14 -11.42 -10.74 1.04
N ILE A 15 -12.10 -11.58 1.83
CA ILE A 15 -13.57 -11.58 1.93
C ILE A 15 -14.05 -10.25 2.49
N GLY A 16 -13.40 -9.74 3.54
CA GLY A 16 -13.69 -8.43 4.13
C GLY A 16 -13.58 -7.32 3.10
N MET A 17 -12.52 -7.30 2.30
CA MET A 17 -12.34 -6.33 1.21
C MET A 17 -13.41 -6.46 0.12
N ALA A 18 -13.74 -7.69 -0.29
CA ALA A 18 -14.78 -7.93 -1.30
C ALA A 18 -16.15 -7.43 -0.83
N LEU A 19 -16.53 -7.70 0.43
CA LEU A 19 -17.78 -7.17 1.03
C LEU A 19 -17.72 -5.65 1.24
N SER A 20 -16.53 -5.12 1.55
CA SER A 20 -16.33 -3.68 1.79
C SER A 20 -16.66 -2.82 0.56
N GLY A 21 -16.54 -3.35 -0.66
CA GLY A 21 -16.94 -2.63 -1.87
C GLY A 21 -18.40 -2.11 -1.86
N GLY A 22 -19.29 -2.81 -1.13
CA GLY A 22 -20.69 -2.41 -0.92
C GLY A 22 -20.94 -1.64 0.39
N LEU A 23 -20.35 -2.09 1.51
CA LEU A 23 -20.63 -1.55 2.85
C LEU A 23 -19.74 -0.36 3.23
N LEU A 24 -18.49 -0.34 2.75
CA LEU A 24 -17.49 0.69 3.04
C LEU A 24 -17.72 1.97 2.21
N LYS A 25 -18.53 1.93 1.14
CA LYS A 25 -18.98 3.15 0.45
C LYS A 25 -19.74 4.12 1.36
N ARG A 26 -20.25 3.65 2.51
CA ARG A 26 -20.98 4.48 3.49
C ARG A 26 -20.11 4.97 4.66
N LEU A 27 -18.91 4.43 4.83
CA LEU A 27 -17.97 4.88 5.86
C LEU A 27 -16.74 5.54 5.21
N PRO A 28 -16.12 6.55 5.82
CA PRO A 28 -14.92 7.20 5.30
C PRO A 28 -13.65 6.34 5.49
N LEU A 29 -13.74 5.03 5.30
CA LEU A 29 -12.67 4.06 5.51
C LEU A 29 -11.99 3.73 4.18
N THR A 30 -10.70 4.04 4.07
CA THR A 30 -9.90 3.66 2.91
C THR A 30 -9.41 2.22 3.04
N THR A 31 -9.13 1.57 1.91
CA THR A 31 -8.50 0.24 1.89
C THR A 31 -7.18 0.23 2.64
N SER A 32 -6.39 1.30 2.53
CA SER A 32 -5.13 1.49 3.27
C SER A 32 -5.32 1.47 4.79
N MET A 33 -6.37 2.11 5.31
CA MET A 33 -6.68 2.10 6.75
C MET A 33 -7.05 0.70 7.25
N LEU A 34 -7.78 -0.08 6.45
CA LEU A 34 -8.11 -1.47 6.80
C LEU A 34 -6.86 -2.34 6.87
N TYR A 35 -5.97 -2.25 5.87
CA TYR A 35 -4.71 -2.98 5.87
C TYR A 35 -3.81 -2.57 7.05
N LEU A 36 -3.71 -1.27 7.35
CA LEU A 36 -2.95 -0.76 8.48
C LEU A 36 -3.53 -1.25 9.81
N GLY A 37 -4.85 -1.15 9.98
CA GLY A 37 -5.55 -1.62 11.18
C GLY A 37 -5.36 -3.11 11.41
N LEU A 38 -5.44 -3.93 10.37
CA LEU A 38 -5.13 -5.35 10.48
C LEU A 38 -3.67 -5.59 10.88
N GLY A 39 -2.72 -4.85 10.30
CA GLY A 39 -1.31 -4.91 10.68
C GLY A 39 -1.08 -4.59 12.16
N VAL A 40 -1.76 -3.57 12.70
CA VAL A 40 -1.71 -3.22 14.14
C VAL A 40 -2.32 -4.33 15.00
N VAL A 41 -3.48 -4.86 14.61
CA VAL A 41 -4.17 -5.94 15.35
C VAL A 41 -3.37 -7.24 15.35
N LEU A 42 -2.71 -7.59 14.24
CA LEU A 42 -1.92 -8.83 14.15
C LEU A 42 -0.49 -8.66 14.72
N GLY A 43 0.00 -7.43 14.75
CA GLY A 43 1.32 -7.08 15.25
C GLY A 43 1.43 -7.13 16.78
N PRO A 44 2.60 -6.72 17.33
CA PRO A 44 2.89 -6.79 18.76
C PRO A 44 1.98 -5.89 19.61
N LEU A 45 1.38 -4.85 19.03
CA LEU A 45 0.43 -3.96 19.70
C LEU A 45 -0.97 -4.57 19.89
N GLY A 46 -1.29 -5.64 19.16
CA GLY A 46 -2.59 -6.33 19.25
C GLY A 46 -2.46 -7.75 19.79
N LEU A 47 -2.64 -8.73 18.92
CA LEU A 47 -2.64 -10.16 19.25
C LEU A 47 -1.22 -10.75 19.35
N GLY A 48 -0.19 -10.01 18.93
CA GLY A 48 1.21 -10.44 19.00
C GLY A 48 1.53 -11.67 18.15
N LEU A 49 0.66 -12.02 17.20
CA LEU A 49 0.81 -13.18 16.31
C LEU A 49 1.99 -13.00 15.35
N ILE A 50 2.31 -11.75 15.04
CA ILE A 50 3.38 -11.36 14.16
C ILE A 50 4.40 -10.56 14.97
N ARG A 51 5.61 -11.10 15.09
CA ARG A 51 6.80 -10.37 15.56
C ARG A 51 7.73 -10.16 14.38
N PHE A 52 7.59 -9.02 13.71
CA PHE A 52 8.55 -8.59 12.71
C PHE A 52 9.58 -7.69 13.39
N ASP A 53 10.82 -8.14 13.47
CA ASP A 53 11.95 -7.25 13.67
C ASP A 53 12.35 -6.69 12.29
N PRO A 54 12.18 -5.37 12.03
CA PRO A 54 12.53 -4.78 10.75
C PRO A 54 14.00 -5.00 10.37
N MET A 55 14.90 -5.19 11.35
CA MET A 55 16.31 -5.38 11.11
C MET A 55 16.61 -6.79 10.57
N ASP A 56 15.96 -7.81 11.12
CA ASP A 56 16.14 -9.20 10.69
C ASP A 56 15.48 -9.47 9.32
N TRP A 57 14.39 -8.77 9.03
CA TRP A 57 13.59 -8.96 7.81
C TRP A 57 13.83 -7.89 6.75
N ALA A 58 14.80 -7.00 6.95
CA ALA A 58 15.08 -5.86 6.07
C ALA A 58 15.22 -6.28 4.60
N ALA A 59 15.99 -7.32 4.32
CA ALA A 59 16.23 -7.79 2.95
C ALA A 59 14.95 -8.30 2.27
N VAL A 60 14.08 -9.00 3.01
CA VAL A 60 12.80 -9.48 2.47
C VAL A 60 11.86 -8.31 2.23
N LEU A 61 11.78 -7.39 3.19
CA LEU A 61 10.93 -6.22 3.13
C LEU A 61 11.33 -5.29 1.98
N GLU A 62 12.64 -5.12 1.75
CA GLU A 62 13.21 -4.39 0.63
C GLU A 62 12.76 -4.99 -0.69
N ARG A 63 12.97 -6.31 -0.90
CA ARG A 63 12.59 -6.98 -2.15
C ARG A 63 11.09 -6.95 -2.43
N VAL A 64 10.27 -7.19 -1.40
CA VAL A 64 8.81 -7.13 -1.54
C VAL A 64 8.36 -5.71 -1.86
N SER A 65 8.95 -4.70 -1.22
CA SER A 65 8.63 -3.29 -1.48
C SER A 65 9.08 -2.85 -2.87
N GLU A 66 10.26 -3.30 -3.31
CA GLU A 66 10.79 -3.05 -4.66
C GLU A 66 9.81 -3.58 -5.72
N VAL A 67 9.39 -4.84 -5.59
CA VAL A 67 8.40 -5.46 -6.49
C VAL A 67 7.06 -4.71 -6.43
N ALA A 68 6.58 -4.36 -5.23
CA ALA A 68 5.34 -3.62 -5.06
C ALA A 68 5.37 -2.24 -5.73
N VAL A 69 6.49 -1.51 -5.59
CA VAL A 69 6.69 -0.19 -6.22
C VAL A 69 6.75 -0.31 -7.74
N ILE A 70 7.45 -1.31 -8.28
CA ILE A 70 7.51 -1.56 -9.73
C ILE A 70 6.11 -1.82 -10.29
N ILE A 71 5.34 -2.71 -9.66
CA ILE A 71 3.97 -3.02 -10.08
C ILE A 71 3.07 -1.77 -10.00
N SER A 72 3.21 -0.99 -8.93
CA SER A 72 2.42 0.24 -8.70
C SER A 72 2.73 1.31 -9.75
N LEU A 73 4.02 1.55 -10.04
CA LEU A 73 4.47 2.50 -11.06
C LEU A 73 4.05 2.04 -12.46
N PHE A 74 4.13 0.74 -12.76
CA PHE A 74 3.67 0.21 -14.03
C PHE A 74 2.16 0.42 -14.20
N ALA A 75 1.36 0.06 -13.19
CA ALA A 75 -0.09 0.24 -13.22
C ALA A 75 -0.50 1.72 -13.30
N ALA A 76 0.23 2.62 -12.63
CA ALA A 76 0.03 4.06 -12.76
C ALA A 76 0.45 4.57 -14.16
N GLY A 77 1.56 4.05 -14.69
CA GLY A 77 2.04 4.29 -16.05
C GLY A 77 0.99 3.96 -17.12
N LEU A 78 0.33 2.81 -17.00
CA LEU A 78 -0.74 2.42 -17.92
C LEU A 78 -1.98 3.34 -17.87
N LYS A 79 -2.21 4.03 -16.74
CA LYS A 79 -3.32 4.99 -16.58
C LYS A 79 -2.98 6.38 -17.12
N LEU A 80 -1.71 6.68 -17.36
CA LEU A 80 -1.27 7.95 -17.96
C LEU A 80 -1.53 7.89 -19.47
N SER A 81 -2.69 8.40 -19.90
CA SER A 81 -3.10 8.41 -21.31
C SER A 81 -2.58 9.60 -22.12
N THR A 82 -1.95 10.59 -21.47
CA THR A 82 -1.47 11.82 -22.13
C THR A 82 -0.11 11.60 -22.76
N ALA A 83 0.08 12.06 -24.00
CA ALA A 83 1.39 11.98 -24.63
C ALA A 83 2.43 12.79 -23.83
N LEU A 84 3.58 12.18 -23.53
CA LEU A 84 4.70 12.80 -22.81
C LEU A 84 5.19 14.11 -23.45
N THR A 85 4.90 14.31 -24.74
CA THR A 85 5.26 15.47 -25.55
C THR A 85 4.34 16.68 -25.33
N GLU A 86 3.19 16.51 -24.68
CA GLU A 86 2.26 17.63 -24.44
C GLU A 86 2.82 18.59 -23.39
N ARG A 87 2.75 19.91 -23.69
CA ARG A 87 3.17 20.98 -22.76
C ARG A 87 2.44 20.93 -21.41
N ARG A 88 1.33 20.20 -21.32
CA ARG A 88 0.59 19.90 -20.08
C ARG A 88 1.41 19.11 -19.06
N TRP A 89 2.42 18.33 -19.46
CA TRP A 89 3.29 17.58 -18.55
C TRP A 89 4.17 18.46 -17.64
N TRP A 90 4.38 19.72 -18.02
CA TRP A 90 5.19 20.66 -17.22
C TRP A 90 4.59 20.95 -15.84
N LEU A 91 3.26 21.08 -15.74
CA LEU A 91 2.61 21.36 -14.45
C LEU A 91 2.74 20.16 -13.49
N PRO A 92 2.33 18.92 -13.87
CA PRO A 92 2.51 17.73 -13.04
C PRO A 92 3.97 17.47 -12.69
N ALA A 93 4.90 17.61 -13.64
CA ALA A 93 6.31 17.39 -13.38
C ALA A 93 6.88 18.42 -12.38
N ARG A 94 6.52 19.71 -12.52
CA ARG A 94 6.95 20.76 -11.58
C ARG A 94 6.34 20.54 -10.20
N LEU A 95 5.05 20.18 -10.12
CA LEU A 95 4.41 19.88 -8.84
C LEU A 95 5.06 18.65 -8.20
N ALA A 96 5.22 17.56 -8.94
CA ALA A 96 5.80 16.33 -8.41
C ALA A 96 7.25 16.51 -7.97
N LEU A 97 8.11 17.21 -8.73
CA LEU A 97 9.51 17.36 -8.37
C LEU A 97 9.74 18.51 -7.39
N VAL A 98 9.29 19.72 -7.73
CA VAL A 98 9.60 20.91 -6.93
C VAL A 98 8.82 20.91 -5.63
N SER A 99 7.51 20.61 -5.67
CA SER A 99 6.72 20.59 -4.43
C SER A 99 7.19 19.47 -3.50
N MET A 100 7.44 18.27 -4.02
CA MET A 100 7.91 17.15 -3.19
C MET A 100 9.30 17.43 -2.61
N ALA A 101 10.23 17.96 -3.39
CA ALA A 101 11.56 18.31 -2.90
C ALA A 101 11.50 19.37 -1.80
N ILE A 102 10.64 20.39 -1.96
CA ILE A 102 10.43 21.41 -0.94
C ILE A 102 9.82 20.78 0.32
N THR A 103 8.78 19.96 0.21
CA THR A 103 8.10 19.35 1.37
C THR A 103 8.95 18.32 2.11
N VAL A 104 9.87 17.65 1.42
CA VAL A 104 10.78 16.67 2.04
C VAL A 104 12.02 17.35 2.64
N GLY A 105 12.54 18.38 1.97
CA GLY A 105 13.77 19.06 2.36
C GLY A 105 13.59 20.22 3.35
N LEU A 106 12.36 20.70 3.55
CA LEU A 106 12.01 21.86 4.38
C LEU A 106 10.96 21.45 5.43
#